data_AF-A0A7C0ZW93-F1
#
_entry.id   AF-A0A7C0ZW93-F1
#
_cell.length_a   1.000
_cell.length_b   1.000
_cell.length_c   1.000
_cell.angle_alpha   90.00
_cell.angle_beta   90.00
_cell.angle_gamma   90.00
#
_symmetry.space_group_name_H-M   'P 1'
#
loop_
_entity.id
_entity.type
_entity.pdbx_description
1 polymer ?
#
loop_
_entity_poly.entity_id
_entity_poly.type
_entity_poly.pdbx_seq_one_letter_code
_entity_poly.pdbx_strand_id
1 'polypeptide(L)'
;MNPTTHTYGMIVLVVLVLASSGCVTDESEPLTLPTTPTPPAAATHPNATEIAPAELFGMQKVVVSTGADAMRRVDQTHIGKIENVYDLAIIHYHSEDGRFLTLWTTLYENETLASSETEKMVVGIRKFGGDWASTLEEIPIGELTVYRIAPNDLPQYFWADGAWVFYITPHDFTPDECFQMIEAIP
;
A
#
# COMPACT_ATOMS: atom_id res chain seq x y z
N MET A 1 14.89 -26.25 40.60
CA MET A 1 14.01 -25.55 41.57
C MET A 1 14.40 -24.08 41.63
N ASN A 2 13.68 -23.23 40.90
CA ASN A 2 13.15 -21.93 41.32
C ASN A 2 12.19 -21.45 40.21
N PRO A 3 11.14 -20.68 40.56
CA PRO A 3 9.85 -20.76 39.87
C PRO A 3 9.63 -19.68 38.81
N THR A 4 8.91 -20.05 37.76
CA THR A 4 8.36 -19.14 36.74
C THR A 4 7.01 -18.63 37.23
N THR A 5 6.94 -17.36 37.63
CA THR A 5 5.68 -16.67 37.95
C THR A 5 5.31 -15.80 36.77
N HIS A 6 4.30 -16.22 35.98
CA HIS A 6 3.63 -15.34 35.03
C HIS A 6 2.19 -15.13 35.49
N THR A 7 1.98 -13.96 36.08
CA THR A 7 0.69 -13.40 36.48
C THR A 7 -0.07 -13.00 35.21
N TYR A 8 -1.12 -13.73 34.88
CA TYR A 8 -2.08 -13.33 33.86
C TYR A 8 -2.97 -12.21 34.43
N GLY A 9 -2.76 -10.99 33.95
CA GLY A 9 -3.63 -9.85 34.24
C GLY A 9 -4.95 -9.97 33.47
N MET A 10 -6.04 -10.19 34.20
CA MET A 10 -7.41 -10.07 33.71
C MET A 10 -7.72 -8.61 33.35
N ILE A 11 -8.10 -8.35 32.09
CA ILE A 11 -8.73 -7.08 31.70
C ILE A 11 -10.24 -7.29 31.72
N VAL A 12 -10.89 -6.66 32.69
CA VAL A 12 -12.36 -6.58 32.83
C VAL A 12 -12.85 -5.43 31.94
N LEU A 13 -13.60 -5.75 30.89
CA LEU A 13 -14.28 -4.75 30.07
C LEU A 13 -15.65 -4.43 30.69
N VAL A 14 -15.76 -3.24 31.29
CA VAL A 14 -17.04 -2.70 31.80
C VAL A 14 -17.78 -2.06 30.62
N VAL A 15 -18.88 -2.67 30.18
CA VAL A 15 -19.82 -2.06 29.23
C VAL A 15 -20.88 -1.31 30.05
N LEU A 16 -20.87 0.02 29.95
CA LEU A 16 -21.82 0.89 30.61
C LEU A 16 -23.04 1.07 29.69
N VAL A 17 -24.16 0.48 30.10
CA VAL A 17 -25.48 0.69 29.49
C VAL A 17 -26.04 2.01 30.02
N LEU A 18 -26.26 2.98 29.14
CA LEU A 18 -27.07 4.15 29.43
C LEU A 18 -28.44 3.96 28.76
N ALA A 19 -29.43 3.63 29.59
CA ALA A 19 -30.83 3.82 29.30
C ALA A 19 -31.34 4.96 30.20
N SER A 20 -32.03 5.93 29.62
CA SER A 20 -32.93 6.80 30.39
C SER A 20 -34.08 7.29 29.52
N SER A 21 -35.27 7.03 30.05
CA SER A 21 -36.62 7.20 29.52
C SER A 21 -37.11 8.65 29.51
N GLY A 22 -38.15 8.93 28.71
CA GLY A 22 -38.99 10.13 28.85
C GLY A 22 -40.12 10.16 27.82
N CYS A 23 -41.36 10.42 28.27
CA CYS A 23 -42.63 10.01 27.66
C CYS A 23 -43.30 10.98 26.64
N VAL A 24 -44.14 10.36 25.81
CA VAL A 24 -45.31 10.76 24.98
C VAL A 24 -46.00 12.12 25.25
N THR A 25 -46.35 12.84 24.16
CA THR A 25 -47.67 13.49 23.96
C THR A 25 -47.99 13.68 22.47
N ASP A 26 -49.29 13.71 22.17
CA ASP A 26 -50.04 13.48 20.91
C ASP A 26 -50.16 14.71 19.98
N GLU A 27 -50.65 14.44 18.76
CA GLU A 27 -51.36 15.28 17.77
C GLU A 27 -50.60 16.09 16.69
N SER A 28 -50.73 15.57 15.45
CA SER A 28 -51.27 16.27 14.26
C SER A 28 -50.43 17.33 13.54
N GLU A 29 -49.73 16.92 12.47
CA GLU A 29 -49.70 17.58 11.14
C GLU A 29 -48.88 16.73 10.12
N PRO A 30 -49.33 16.50 8.88
CA PRO A 30 -48.51 15.83 7.87
C PRO A 30 -47.49 16.83 7.30
N LEU A 31 -46.40 17.03 8.02
CA LEU A 31 -45.24 17.76 7.52
C LEU A 31 -44.57 16.94 6.41
N THR A 32 -44.63 17.47 5.20
CA THR A 32 -43.81 17.07 4.05
C THR A 32 -42.38 16.80 4.51
N LEU A 33 -41.93 15.54 4.35
CA LEU A 33 -40.56 15.14 4.64
C LEU A 33 -39.59 16.07 3.88
N PRO A 34 -38.62 16.72 4.56
CA PRO A 34 -37.53 17.37 3.84
C PRO A 34 -36.75 16.27 3.13
N THR A 35 -36.75 16.31 1.80
CA THR A 35 -35.86 15.49 0.98
C THR A 35 -34.44 15.79 1.41
N THR A 36 -33.81 14.87 2.13
CA THR A 36 -32.40 14.95 2.47
C THR A 36 -31.63 15.14 1.16
N PRO A 37 -30.79 16.18 1.02
CA PRO A 37 -29.89 16.23 -0.12
C PRO A 37 -29.04 14.96 -0.07
N THR A 38 -29.20 14.10 -1.08
CA THR A 38 -28.33 12.95 -1.29
C THR A 38 -26.90 13.48 -1.24
N PRO A 39 -26.05 12.99 -0.31
CA PRO A 39 -24.64 13.34 -0.31
C PRO A 39 -24.09 13.12 -1.71
N PRO A 40 -23.28 14.04 -2.26
CA PRO A 40 -22.58 13.78 -3.51
C PRO A 40 -21.96 12.40 -3.43
N ALA A 41 -22.23 11.55 -4.42
CA ALA A 41 -21.56 10.25 -4.52
C ALA A 41 -20.07 10.49 -4.29
N ALA A 42 -19.52 9.87 -3.24
CA ALA A 42 -18.11 10.02 -2.91
C ALA A 42 -17.33 9.80 -4.21
N ALA A 43 -16.50 10.77 -4.58
CA ALA A 43 -15.63 10.64 -5.74
C ALA A 43 -14.92 9.30 -5.62
N THR A 44 -15.07 8.44 -6.64
CA THR A 44 -14.52 7.10 -6.62
C THR A 44 -13.00 7.27 -6.64
N HIS A 45 -12.37 7.18 -5.47
CA HIS A 45 -10.92 7.23 -5.38
C HIS A 45 -10.36 6.07 -6.22
N PRO A 46 -9.33 6.30 -7.04
CA PRO A 46 -8.75 5.23 -7.85
C PRO A 46 -8.23 4.13 -6.91
N ASN A 47 -8.59 2.88 -7.20
CA ASN A 47 -8.23 1.72 -6.40
C ASN A 47 -6.82 1.26 -6.77
N ALA A 48 -5.98 0.98 -5.78
CA ALA A 48 -4.59 0.57 -5.99
C ALA A 48 -4.45 -0.69 -6.86
N THR A 49 -5.48 -1.53 -6.95
CA THR A 49 -5.48 -2.69 -7.86
C THR A 49 -5.71 -2.36 -9.33
N GLU A 50 -6.32 -1.21 -9.64
CA GLU A 50 -6.75 -0.84 -11.00
C GLU A 50 -5.63 -0.21 -11.82
N ILE A 51 -4.66 0.46 -11.17
CA ILE A 51 -3.51 1.07 -11.84
C ILE A 51 -2.56 0.02 -12.42
N ALA A 52 -2.50 -1.16 -11.80
CA ALA A 52 -1.65 -2.24 -12.28
C ALA A 52 -2.22 -2.90 -13.56
N PRO A 53 -1.40 -3.13 -14.60
CA PRO A 53 -1.82 -3.81 -15.82
C PRO A 53 -2.53 -5.14 -15.56
N ALA A 54 -3.49 -5.52 -16.41
CA ALA A 54 -4.15 -6.82 -16.28
C ALA A 54 -3.20 -7.98 -16.56
N GLU A 55 -2.18 -7.75 -17.41
CA GLU A 55 -1.21 -8.72 -17.85
C GLU A 55 0.16 -8.04 -18.04
N LEU A 56 1.24 -8.74 -17.68
CA LEU A 56 2.62 -8.34 -17.95
C LEU A 56 3.38 -9.55 -18.48
N PHE A 57 4.01 -9.44 -19.66
CA PHE A 57 4.78 -10.54 -20.28
C PHE A 57 4.02 -11.88 -20.35
N GLY A 58 2.72 -11.86 -20.65
CA GLY A 58 1.89 -13.08 -20.68
C GLY A 58 1.42 -13.56 -19.30
N MET A 59 1.88 -12.96 -18.21
CA MET A 59 1.48 -13.31 -16.85
C MET A 59 0.25 -12.53 -16.43
N GLN A 60 -0.74 -13.22 -15.87
CA GLN A 60 -1.98 -12.59 -15.40
C GLN A 60 -1.80 -11.96 -14.02
N LYS A 61 -2.43 -10.80 -13.83
CA LYS A 61 -2.50 -10.10 -12.54
C LYS A 61 -3.25 -10.95 -11.51
N VAL A 62 -2.64 -11.14 -10.34
CA VAL A 62 -3.27 -11.72 -9.16
C VAL A 62 -3.17 -10.74 -8.00
N VAL A 63 -4.31 -10.25 -7.53
CA VAL A 63 -4.36 -9.38 -6.34
C VAL A 63 -4.20 -10.24 -5.08
N VAL A 64 -3.17 -9.97 -4.29
CA VAL A 64 -2.83 -10.74 -3.10
C VAL A 64 -3.40 -10.11 -1.85
N SER A 65 -3.34 -8.78 -1.76
CA SER A 65 -3.83 -8.02 -0.62
C SER A 65 -4.13 -6.59 -1.03
N THR A 66 -5.12 -5.97 -0.39
CA THR A 66 -5.49 -4.55 -0.62
C THR A 66 -5.72 -3.79 0.69
N GLY A 67 -5.69 -2.46 0.63
CA GLY A 67 -6.02 -1.55 1.72
C GLY A 67 -5.33 -1.91 3.04
N ALA A 68 -6.12 -1.99 4.12
CA ALA A 68 -5.60 -2.21 5.47
C ALA A 68 -4.85 -3.54 5.67
N ASP A 69 -5.22 -4.60 4.94
CA ASP A 69 -4.51 -5.89 5.03
C ASP A 69 -3.17 -5.82 4.32
N ALA A 70 -3.10 -5.11 3.19
CA ALA A 70 -1.85 -4.88 2.49
C ALA A 70 -0.92 -3.99 3.32
N MET A 71 -1.43 -2.91 3.91
CA MET A 71 -0.68 -2.05 4.84
C MET A 71 -0.07 -2.86 5.99
N ARG A 72 -0.86 -3.76 6.61
CA ARG A 72 -0.35 -4.62 7.70
C ARG A 72 0.82 -5.52 7.26
N ARG A 73 0.77 -6.04 6.04
CA ARG A 73 1.85 -6.87 5.47
C ARG A 73 3.09 -6.05 5.18
N VAL A 74 2.91 -4.84 4.62
CA VAL A 74 4.02 -3.94 4.34
C VAL A 74 4.68 -3.48 5.64
N ASP A 75 3.92 -3.12 6.68
CA ASP A 75 4.45 -2.75 8.00
C ASP A 75 5.30 -3.85 8.65
N GLN A 76 5.04 -5.12 8.33
CA GLN A 76 5.81 -6.26 8.84
C GLN A 76 7.11 -6.51 8.07
N THR A 77 7.22 -6.03 6.84
CA THR A 77 8.28 -6.39 5.90
C THR A 77 9.14 -5.20 5.46
N HIS A 78 8.62 -3.99 5.57
CA HIS A 78 9.28 -2.75 5.20
C HIS A 78 10.12 -2.19 6.35
N ILE A 79 11.32 -1.71 6.03
CA ILE A 79 12.19 -1.03 7.00
C ILE A 79 11.86 0.46 6.99
N GLY A 80 11.16 0.90 8.03
CA GLY A 80 10.65 2.28 8.14
C GLY A 80 9.13 2.31 8.02
N LYS A 81 8.53 3.41 8.51
CA LYS A 81 7.08 3.59 8.46
C LYS A 81 6.66 4.17 7.12
N ILE A 82 5.56 3.66 6.58
CA ILE A 82 4.85 4.27 5.46
C ILE A 82 3.63 4.99 6.07
N GLU A 83 3.48 6.27 5.76
CA GLU A 83 2.44 7.13 6.36
C GLU A 83 1.63 7.82 5.28
N ASN A 84 0.41 8.28 5.61
CA ASN A 84 -0.43 9.08 4.71
C ASN A 84 -0.84 8.38 3.40
N VAL A 85 -0.91 7.05 3.43
CA VAL A 85 -1.36 6.21 2.30
C VAL A 85 -2.88 6.28 2.18
N TYR A 86 -3.37 6.54 0.97
CA TYR A 86 -4.80 6.52 0.64
C TYR A 86 -5.27 5.10 0.31
N ASP A 87 -4.49 4.36 -0.48
CA ASP A 87 -4.73 2.96 -0.77
C ASP A 87 -3.41 2.24 -1.09
N LEU A 88 -3.37 0.93 -0.88
CA LEU A 88 -2.22 0.09 -1.19
C LEU A 88 -2.67 -1.28 -1.67
N ALA A 89 -2.01 -1.81 -2.69
CA ALA A 89 -2.20 -3.19 -3.12
C ALA A 89 -0.87 -3.92 -3.28
N ILE A 90 -0.89 -5.21 -2.97
CA ILE A 90 0.18 -6.17 -3.28
C ILE A 90 -0.35 -7.09 -4.37
N ILE A 91 0.37 -7.16 -5.46
CA ILE A 91 -0.02 -7.83 -6.69
C ILE A 91 1.09 -8.77 -7.10
N HIS A 92 0.73 -9.97 -7.52
CA HIS A 92 1.65 -10.93 -8.09
C HIS A 92 1.35 -11.14 -9.57
N TYR A 93 2.41 -11.28 -10.35
CA TYR A 93 2.36 -11.87 -11.69
C TYR A 93 3.23 -13.11 -11.66
N HIS A 94 2.71 -14.22 -12.18
CA HIS A 94 3.41 -15.49 -12.20
C HIS A 94 3.18 -16.16 -13.55
N SER A 95 4.22 -16.80 -14.06
CA SER A 95 4.17 -17.63 -15.27
C SER A 95 4.32 -19.11 -14.91
N GLU A 96 3.93 -19.99 -15.84
CA GLU A 96 4.11 -21.44 -15.69
C GLU A 96 5.58 -21.87 -15.69
N ASP A 97 6.47 -21.09 -16.32
CA ASP A 97 7.92 -21.34 -16.39
C ASP A 97 8.69 -20.88 -15.13
N GLY A 98 7.99 -20.35 -14.12
CA GLY A 98 8.55 -20.03 -12.82
C GLY A 98 8.95 -18.57 -12.61
N ARG A 99 8.82 -17.70 -13.62
CA ARG A 99 9.04 -16.26 -13.48
C ARG A 99 7.99 -15.67 -12.55
N PHE A 100 8.41 -14.70 -11.74
CA PHE A 100 7.56 -14.14 -10.72
C PHE A 100 7.86 -12.66 -10.49
N LEU A 101 6.82 -11.86 -10.32
CA LEU A 101 6.92 -10.45 -10.00
C LEU A 101 6.01 -10.15 -8.82
N THR A 102 6.58 -9.54 -7.77
CA THR A 102 5.78 -8.82 -6.78
C THR A 102 5.76 -7.34 -7.15
N LEU A 103 4.56 -6.76 -7.23
CA LEU A 103 4.32 -5.35 -7.45
C LEU A 103 3.54 -4.79 -6.25
N TRP A 104 4.05 -3.71 -5.67
CA TRP A 104 3.32 -2.88 -4.73
C TRP A 104 2.92 -1.58 -5.43
N THR A 105 1.65 -1.22 -5.31
CA THR A 105 1.09 0.03 -5.81
C THR A 105 0.57 0.82 -4.62
N THR A 106 1.13 1.99 -4.36
CA THR A 106 0.78 2.82 -3.20
C THR A 106 0.27 4.16 -3.69
N LEU A 107 -0.98 4.49 -3.34
CA LEU A 107 -1.61 5.77 -3.65
C LEU A 107 -1.42 6.74 -2.49
N TYR A 108 -0.97 7.95 -2.81
CA TYR A 108 -0.92 9.09 -1.91
C TYR A 108 -1.94 10.16 -2.30
N GLU A 109 -2.12 11.16 -1.44
CA GLU A 109 -3.02 12.30 -1.70
C GLU A 109 -2.66 13.06 -2.98
N ASN A 110 -1.36 13.21 -3.27
CA ASN A 110 -0.86 13.97 -4.41
C ASN A 110 0.59 13.58 -4.75
N GLU A 111 1.06 14.07 -5.89
CA GLU A 111 2.40 13.81 -6.44
C GLU A 111 3.53 14.30 -5.53
N THR A 112 3.36 15.45 -4.88
CA THR A 112 4.37 15.97 -3.95
C THR A 112 4.59 15.01 -2.78
N LEU A 113 3.50 14.45 -2.23
CA LEU A 113 3.59 13.50 -1.15
C LEU A 113 4.23 12.18 -1.61
N ALA A 114 3.78 11.62 -2.74
CA ALA A 114 4.36 10.41 -3.33
C ALA A 114 5.88 10.56 -3.55
N SER A 115 6.31 11.65 -4.20
CA SER A 115 7.71 11.95 -4.45
C SER A 115 8.50 12.10 -3.14
N SER A 116 7.93 12.79 -2.13
CA SER A 116 8.59 12.97 -0.84
C SER A 116 8.77 11.65 -0.07
N GLU A 117 7.83 10.70 -0.20
CA GLU A 117 7.93 9.38 0.42
C GLU A 117 8.97 8.53 -0.28
N THR A 118 9.04 8.59 -1.62
CA THR A 118 10.13 7.99 -2.40
C THR A 118 11.50 8.54 -2.00
N GLU A 119 11.63 9.87 -1.86
CA GLU A 119 12.88 10.49 -1.38
C GLU A 119 13.23 10.07 0.05
N LYS A 120 12.23 9.94 0.94
CA LYS A 120 12.45 9.42 2.30
C LYS A 120 12.98 7.99 2.26
N MET A 121 12.48 7.13 1.36
CA MET A 121 13.03 5.78 1.16
C MET A 121 14.49 5.83 0.73
N VAL A 122 14.83 6.65 -0.27
CA VAL A 122 16.22 6.85 -0.74
C VAL A 122 17.13 7.30 0.41
N VAL A 123 16.72 8.32 1.16
CA VAL A 123 17.49 8.83 2.31
C VAL A 123 17.60 7.78 3.42
N GLY A 124 16.53 7.03 3.67
CA GLY A 124 16.50 5.92 4.63
C GLY A 124 17.48 4.82 4.26
N ILE A 125 17.48 4.38 3.00
CA ILE A 125 18.42 3.39 2.46
C ILE A 125 19.86 3.88 2.61
N ARG A 126 20.16 5.12 2.20
CA ARG A 126 21.52 5.68 2.32
C ARG A 126 22.02 5.73 3.76
N LYS A 127 21.15 5.99 4.73
CA LYS A 127 21.52 6.15 6.15
C LYS A 127 21.55 4.83 6.92
N PHE A 128 20.61 3.93 6.63
CA PHE A 128 20.28 2.79 7.48
C PHE A 128 20.21 1.46 6.71
N GLY A 129 20.34 1.47 5.38
CA GLY A 129 20.12 0.30 4.54
C GLY A 129 21.25 -0.74 4.55
N GLY A 130 22.39 -0.46 5.20
CA GLY A 130 23.53 -1.37 5.22
C GLY A 130 23.98 -1.72 3.80
N ASP A 131 23.94 -3.00 3.44
CA ASP A 131 24.29 -3.49 2.10
C ASP A 131 23.38 -2.94 0.98
N TRP A 132 22.19 -2.43 1.33
CA TRP A 132 21.30 -1.82 0.33
C TRP A 132 21.81 -0.45 -0.09
N ALA A 133 22.53 0.24 0.81
CA ALA A 133 23.08 1.56 0.53
C ALA A 133 24.18 1.52 -0.54
N SER A 134 24.96 0.44 -0.58
CA SER A 134 26.06 0.26 -1.54
C SER A 134 25.60 -0.13 -2.94
N THR A 135 24.37 -0.63 -3.06
CA THR A 135 23.74 -1.04 -4.34
C THR A 135 22.69 -0.06 -4.82
N LEU A 136 22.47 1.04 -4.08
CA LEU A 136 21.50 2.06 -4.44
C LEU A 136 21.97 2.83 -5.68
N GLU A 137 21.21 2.71 -6.75
CA GLU A 137 21.45 3.34 -8.04
C GLU A 137 20.22 4.14 -8.47
N GLU A 138 20.45 5.30 -9.08
CA GLU A 138 19.41 6.09 -9.74
C GLU A 138 19.54 5.84 -11.25
N ILE A 139 18.45 5.38 -11.86
CA ILE A 139 18.39 4.91 -13.25
C ILE A 139 17.29 5.70 -13.97
N PRO A 140 17.62 6.48 -15.01
CA PRO A 140 16.62 7.08 -15.86
C PRO A 140 16.01 6.01 -16.79
N ILE A 141 14.68 5.84 -16.74
CA ILE A 141 13.91 4.96 -17.64
C ILE A 141 12.78 5.79 -18.24
N GLY A 142 12.88 6.14 -19.52
CA GLY A 142 11.96 7.09 -20.14
C GLY A 142 12.00 8.45 -19.44
N GLU A 143 10.84 8.93 -18.97
CA GLU A 143 10.70 10.15 -18.17
C GLU A 143 10.76 9.88 -16.64
N LEU A 144 10.87 8.61 -16.24
CA LEU A 144 10.87 8.20 -14.85
C LEU A 144 12.28 8.21 -14.26
N THR A 145 12.38 8.71 -13.03
CA THR A 145 13.53 8.50 -12.16
C THR A 145 13.29 7.26 -11.32
N VAL A 146 13.98 6.17 -11.64
CA VAL A 146 13.81 4.88 -10.97
C VAL A 146 14.99 4.60 -10.08
N TYR A 147 14.73 4.20 -8.84
CA TYR A 147 15.76 3.77 -7.92
C TYR A 147 15.85 2.26 -7.90
N ARG A 148 17.07 1.74 -8.02
CA ARG A 148 17.39 0.32 -7.91
C ARG A 148 18.16 0.06 -6.63
N ILE A 149 17.84 -1.03 -5.95
CA ILE A 149 18.67 -1.66 -4.91
C ILE A 149 18.82 -3.15 -5.22
N ALA A 150 19.84 -3.80 -4.67
CA ALA A 150 20.06 -5.23 -4.88
C ALA A 150 20.40 -5.96 -3.57
N PRO A 151 19.46 -6.03 -2.61
CA PRO A 151 19.67 -6.81 -1.40
C PRO A 151 19.88 -8.29 -1.73
N ASN A 152 20.98 -8.88 -1.25
CA ASN A 152 21.34 -10.28 -1.51
C ASN A 152 21.34 -10.63 -3.02
N ASP A 153 21.86 -9.74 -3.85
CA ASP A 153 21.92 -9.89 -5.32
C ASP A 153 20.56 -10.03 -6.02
N LEU A 154 19.45 -9.73 -5.34
CA LEU A 154 18.11 -9.68 -5.92
C LEU A 154 17.73 -8.23 -6.26
N PRO A 155 17.71 -7.82 -7.54
CA PRO A 155 17.32 -6.47 -7.92
C PRO A 155 15.89 -6.13 -7.51
N GLN A 156 15.69 -4.94 -6.98
CA GLN A 156 14.40 -4.36 -6.64
C GLN A 156 14.39 -2.92 -7.14
N TYR A 157 13.21 -2.45 -7.56
CA TYR A 157 13.06 -1.13 -8.15
C TYR A 157 11.91 -0.39 -7.50
N PHE A 158 12.05 0.92 -7.34
CA PHE A 158 10.98 1.77 -6.86
C PHE A 158 11.07 3.17 -7.46
N TRP A 159 9.91 3.77 -7.69
CA TRP A 159 9.78 5.08 -8.29
C TRP A 159 8.44 5.71 -7.90
N ALA A 160 8.33 7.01 -8.09
CA ALA A 160 7.06 7.72 -8.07
C ALA A 160 6.63 8.06 -9.49
N ASP A 161 5.32 8.00 -9.76
CA ASP A 161 4.70 8.59 -10.95
C ASP A 161 3.34 9.19 -10.56
N GLY A 162 3.18 10.49 -10.80
CA GLY A 162 2.06 11.26 -10.26
C GLY A 162 1.88 11.01 -8.75
N ALA A 163 0.65 10.73 -8.32
CA ALA A 163 0.32 10.44 -6.92
C ALA A 163 0.65 9.00 -6.47
N TRP A 164 1.31 8.21 -7.32
CA TRP A 164 1.62 6.80 -7.06
C TRP A 164 3.08 6.59 -6.70
N VAL A 165 3.31 5.62 -5.83
CA VAL A 165 4.62 5.00 -5.63
C VAL A 165 4.52 3.52 -5.97
N PHE A 166 5.45 3.08 -6.80
CA PHE A 166 5.57 1.70 -7.20
C PHE A 166 6.84 1.10 -6.61
N TYR A 167 6.74 -0.17 -6.24
CA TYR A 167 7.88 -0.97 -5.82
C TYR A 167 7.73 -2.37 -6.41
N ILE A 168 8.80 -2.87 -7.04
CA ILE A 168 8.82 -4.18 -7.66
C ILE A 168 9.98 -5.05 -7.18
N THR A 169 9.68 -6.34 -7.05
CA THR A 169 10.67 -7.41 -6.84
C THR A 169 10.51 -8.43 -7.96
N PRO A 170 11.25 -8.29 -9.08
CA PRO A 170 11.27 -9.27 -10.16
C PRO A 170 12.18 -10.47 -9.84
N HIS A 171 11.72 -11.66 -10.18
CA HIS A 171 12.47 -12.93 -10.09
C HIS A 171 12.56 -13.58 -11.47
N ASP A 172 13.78 -13.91 -11.89
CA ASP A 172 14.10 -14.50 -13.19
C ASP A 172 13.73 -13.58 -14.39
N PHE A 173 14.06 -12.29 -14.26
CA PHE A 173 13.99 -11.29 -15.34
C PHE A 173 15.38 -10.77 -15.66
N THR A 174 15.64 -10.54 -16.95
CA THR A 174 16.82 -9.79 -17.39
C THR A 174 16.64 -8.29 -17.11
N PRO A 175 17.74 -7.51 -17.02
CA PRO A 175 17.65 -6.06 -16.83
C PRO A 175 16.77 -5.34 -17.89
N ASP A 176 16.88 -5.73 -19.15
CA ASP A 176 16.09 -5.14 -20.24
C ASP A 176 14.59 -5.44 -20.08
N GLU A 177 14.24 -6.65 -19.63
CA GLU A 177 12.84 -6.99 -19.32
C GLU A 177 12.33 -6.23 -18.10
N CYS A 178 13.16 -5.99 -17.08
CA CYS A 178 12.79 -5.13 -15.95
C CYS A 178 12.48 -3.69 -16.43
N PHE A 179 13.24 -3.14 -17.38
CA PHE A 179 12.99 -1.79 -17.88
C PHE A 179 11.68 -1.72 -18.67
N GLN A 180 11.46 -2.68 -19.58
CA GLN A 180 10.19 -2.80 -20.31
C GLN A 180 8.99 -2.98 -19.36
N MET A 181 9.18 -3.70 -18.26
CA MET A 181 8.16 -3.87 -17.23
C MET A 181 7.82 -2.56 -16.53
N ILE A 182 8.84 -1.78 -16.16
CA ILE A 182 8.65 -0.48 -15.51
C ILE A 182 7.94 0.48 -16.45
N GLU A 183 8.31 0.52 -17.74
CA GLU A 183 7.62 1.34 -18.75
C GLU A 183 6.16 0.90 -19.00
N ALA A 184 5.83 -0.37 -18.74
CA ALA A 184 4.47 -0.89 -18.89
C ALA A 184 3.57 -0.64 -17.68
N ILE A 185 4.16 -0.28 -16.53
CA ILE A 185 3.43 0.13 -15.33
C ILE A 185 3.19 1.64 -15.43
N PRO A 186 1.92 2.08 -15.41
CA PRO A 186 1.56 3.48 -15.67
C PRO A 186 1.81 4.42 -14.49
#